data_AF-A0A962SCH2-F1
#
_entry.id   AF-A0A962SCH2-F1
#
_cell.length_a   1.000
_cell.length_b   1.000
_cell.length_c   1.000
_cell.angle_alpha   90.00
_cell.angle_beta   90.00
_cell.angle_gamma   90.00
#
_symmetry.space_group_name_H-M   'P 1'
#
loop_
_entity.id
_entity.type
_entity.pdbx_description
1 polymer ?
#
loop_
_entity_poly.entity_id
_entity_poly.type
_entity_poly.pdbx_seq_one_letter_code
_entity_poly.pdbx_strand_id
1 'polypeptide(L)' 'MAKDEASDKPERRRKRKAGKKDAQLLIRINSEERDVFLDLCEELDTSAAREIRKFIRSFVLANKNDVD' A
#
# COMPACT_ATOMS: atom_id res chain seq x y z
N MET A 1 41.16 14.47 -32.49
CA MET A 1 40.97 13.07 -32.03
C MET A 1 40.53 13.13 -30.59
N ALA A 2 39.35 12.56 -30.32
CA ALA A 2 38.64 12.62 -29.04
C ALA A 2 39.40 11.92 -27.92
N LYS A 3 39.16 12.33 -26.66
CA LYS A 3 38.85 11.42 -25.54
C LYS A 3 38.54 12.16 -24.23
N ASP A 4 37.39 11.75 -23.68
CA ASP A 4 37.07 11.56 -22.26
C ASP A 4 36.75 12.78 -21.38
N GLU A 5 35.50 13.22 -21.54
CA GLU A 5 34.68 13.92 -20.55
C GLU A 5 34.41 12.99 -19.35
N ALA A 6 35.20 13.13 -18.28
CA ALA A 6 34.98 12.41 -17.02
C ALA A 6 33.93 13.15 -16.16
N SER A 7 32.73 12.57 -16.13
CA SER A 7 31.57 13.05 -15.38
C SER A 7 31.72 12.79 -13.87
N ASP A 8 31.97 13.84 -13.08
CA ASP A 8 31.93 13.77 -11.62
C ASP A 8 30.49 14.02 -11.11
N LYS A 9 29.84 12.98 -10.59
CA LYS A 9 28.46 13.02 -10.10
C LYS A 9 28.48 12.64 -8.61
N PRO A 10 28.14 13.55 -7.67
CA PRO A 10 28.33 13.27 -6.26
C PRO A 10 27.25 12.32 -5.72
N GLU A 11 27.73 11.12 -5.37
CA GLU A 11 27.40 10.26 -4.24
C GLU A 11 25.99 10.37 -3.61
N ARG A 12 25.13 9.41 -3.98
CA ARG A 12 23.80 9.21 -3.37
C ARG A 12 23.96 8.80 -1.91
N ARG A 13 23.63 9.72 -0.99
CA ARG A 13 23.35 9.47 0.44
C ARG A 13 22.56 8.16 0.60
N ARG A 14 23.18 7.14 1.20
CA ARG A 14 22.52 5.88 1.58
C ARG A 14 21.40 6.20 2.59
N LYS A 15 20.16 6.32 2.10
CA LYS A 15 18.97 6.36 2.96
C LYS A 15 18.93 5.05 3.76
N ARG A 16 19.00 5.18 5.09
CA ARG A 16 18.77 4.08 6.03
C ARG A 16 17.43 3.41 5.68
N LYS A 17 17.43 2.08 5.47
CA LYS A 17 16.21 1.32 5.19
C LYS A 17 15.30 1.40 6.41
N ALA A 18 14.34 2.32 6.40
CA ALA A 18 13.22 2.29 7.33
C ALA A 18 12.56 0.90 7.19
N GLY A 19 12.36 0.20 8.30
CA GLY A 19 11.86 -1.18 8.32
C GLY A 19 10.63 -1.33 7.43
N LYS A 20 10.58 -2.43 6.65
CA LYS A 20 9.49 -2.76 5.74
C LYS A 20 8.19 -2.92 6.56
N LYS A 21 7.45 -1.83 6.78
CA LYS A 21 6.17 -1.86 7.51
C LYS A 21 5.00 -2.32 6.64
N ASP A 22 5.22 -2.49 5.34
CA ASP A 22 4.11 -2.63 4.40
C ASP A 22 4.30 -3.90 3.57
N ALA A 23 3.74 -5.01 4.05
CA ALA A 23 3.45 -6.15 3.17
C ALA A 23 2.24 -5.75 2.30
N GLN A 24 2.40 -5.86 0.97
CA GLN A 24 1.33 -5.56 0.03
C GLN A 24 0.41 -6.77 -0.09
N LEU A 25 -0.91 -6.53 -0.06
CA LEU A 25 -1.93 -7.53 -0.34
C LEU A 25 -2.51 -7.24 -1.73
N LEU A 26 -2.32 -8.17 -2.69
CA LEU A 26 -2.92 -8.09 -4.01
C LEU A 26 -4.23 -8.90 -4.00
N ILE A 27 -5.36 -8.22 -4.20
CA ILE A 27 -6.69 -8.84 -4.23
C ILE A 27 -7.25 -8.66 -5.64
N ARG A 28 -7.85 -9.73 -6.19
CA ARG A 28 -8.62 -9.67 -7.43
C ARG A 28 -10.10 -9.76 -7.07
N ILE A 29 -10.88 -8.81 -7.56
CA ILE A 29 -12.33 -8.73 -7.43
C ILE A 29 -12.93 -8.39 -8.79
N ASN A 30 -14.25 -8.51 -8.92
CA ASN A 30 -14.94 -8.08 -10.14
C ASN A 30 -14.78 -6.56 -10.34
N SER A 31 -14.70 -6.11 -11.59
CA SER A 31 -14.58 -4.70 -11.97
C SER A 31 -15.76 -3.88 -11.46
N GLU A 32 -16.98 -4.40 -11.61
CA GLU A 32 -18.21 -3.73 -11.17
C GLU A 32 -18.23 -3.53 -9.64
N GLU A 33 -17.84 -4.56 -8.89
CA GLU A 33 -17.78 -4.50 -7.43
C GLU A 33 -16.71 -3.52 -6.94
N ARG A 34 -15.55 -3.49 -7.62
CA ARG A 34 -14.50 -2.50 -7.34
C ARG A 34 -15.03 -1.08 -7.53
N ASP A 35 -15.71 -0.82 -8.64
CA ASP A 35 -16.15 0.54 -8.99
C ASP A 35 -17.19 1.02 -7.97
N VAL A 36 -18.18 0.19 -7.63
CA VAL A 36 -19.15 0.48 -6.56
C VAL A 36 -18.47 0.73 -5.21
N PHE A 37 -17.44 -0.07 -4.87
CA PHE A 37 -16.70 0.13 -3.62
C PHE A 37 -15.91 1.45 -3.60
N LEU A 38 -15.33 1.85 -4.73
CA LEU A 38 -14.60 3.11 -4.85
C LEU A 38 -15.55 4.31 -4.76
N ASP A 39 -16.70 4.26 -5.44
CA ASP A 39 -17.71 5.31 -5.40
C ASP A 39 -18.21 5.53 -3.96
N LEU A 40 -18.47 4.45 -3.22
CA LEU A 40 -18.84 4.53 -1.81
C LEU A 40 -17.72 5.11 -0.93
N CYS A 41 -16.46 4.80 -1.23
CA CYS A 41 -15.34 5.38 -0.50
C CYS A 41 -15.28 6.90 -0.70
N GLU A 42 -15.52 7.38 -1.93
CA GLU A 42 -15.55 8.80 -2.24
C GLU A 42 -16.72 9.52 -1.55
N GLU A 43 -17.92 8.92 -1.57
CA GLU A 43 -19.09 9.47 -0.88
C GLU A 43 -18.87 9.62 0.63
N LEU A 44 -18.16 8.67 1.25
CA LEU A 44 -17.86 8.65 2.67
C LEU A 44 -16.60 9.45 3.07
N ASP A 45 -15.97 10.14 2.13
CA ASP A 45 -14.70 10.88 2.30
C ASP A 45 -13.61 10.00 2.96
N THR A 46 -13.50 8.75 2.49
CA THR A 46 -12.54 7.75 2.97
C THR A 46 -11.75 7.16 1.80
N SER A 47 -10.74 6.35 2.10
CA SER A 47 -9.98 5.64 1.06
C SER A 47 -10.23 4.16 1.11
N ALA A 48 -10.24 3.51 -0.06
CA ALA A 48 -10.28 2.06 -0.19
C ALA A 48 -9.29 1.37 0.75
N ALA A 49 -8.05 1.85 0.79
CA ALA A 49 -7.02 1.29 1.66
C ALA A 49 -7.32 1.44 3.16
N ARG A 50 -8.05 2.50 3.57
CA ARG A 50 -8.47 2.70 4.97
C ARG A 50 -9.61 1.76 5.33
N GLU A 51 -10.62 1.64 4.48
CA GLU A 51 -11.75 0.74 4.71
C GLU A 51 -11.34 -0.72 4.71
N ILE A 52 -10.51 -1.16 3.75
CA ILE A 52 -10.00 -2.54 3.72
C ILE A 52 -9.19 -2.85 4.99
N ARG A 53 -8.31 -1.95 5.44
CA ARG A 53 -7.56 -2.18 6.69
C ARG A 53 -8.47 -2.21 7.92
N LYS A 54 -9.50 -1.36 7.96
CA LYS A 54 -10.49 -1.36 9.05
C LYS A 54 -11.27 -2.67 9.06
N PHE A 55 -11.76 -3.11 7.90
CA PHE A 55 -12.43 -4.39 7.73
C PHE A 55 -11.56 -5.56 8.19
N ILE A 56 -10.31 -5.65 7.71
CA ILE A 56 -9.37 -6.71 8.12
C ILE A 56 -9.18 -6.73 9.64
N ARG A 57 -8.97 -5.58 10.29
CA ARG A 57 -8.81 -5.52 11.74
C ARG A 57 -10.07 -5.97 12.49
N SER A 58 -11.25 -5.49 12.06
CA SER A 58 -12.52 -5.88 12.66
C SER A 58 -12.80 -7.37 12.48
N PHE A 59 -12.52 -7.91 11.29
CA PHE A 59 -12.68 -9.33 10.98
C PHE A 59 -11.76 -10.20 11.85
N VAL A 60 -10.47 -9.84 11.96
CA VAL A 60 -9.53 -10.57 12.82
C VAL A 60 -9.97 -10.50 14.28
N LEU A 61 -10.38 -9.33 14.78
CA LEU A 61 -10.83 -9.20 16.16
C LEU A 61 -12.07 -10.05 16.45
N ALA A 62 -13.04 -10.05 15.55
CA ALA A 62 -14.27 -10.83 15.71
C ALA A 62 -14.01 -12.34 15.76
N ASN A 63 -13.11 -12.86 14.91
CA ASN A 63 -12.88 -14.31 14.78
C ASN A 63 -11.78 -14.86 15.69
N LYS A 64 -10.93 -14.00 16.26
CA LYS A 64 -9.80 -14.44 17.10
C LYS A 64 -10.17 -14.57 18.58
N ASN A 65 -11.29 -13.98 18.99
CA ASN A 65 -11.84 -14.12 20.34
C ASN A 65 -12.81 -15.32 20.48
N ASP A 66 -13.05 -16.08 19.39
CA ASP A 66 -13.81 -17.34 19.38
C ASP A 66 -12.91 -18.59 19.52
N VAL A 67 -11.62 -18.40 19.84
CA VAL A 67 -10.64 -19.47 20.07
C VAL A 67 -10.01 -19.29 21.45
N ASP A 68 -10.82 -19.44 22.49
CA ASP A 68 -10.40 -19.76 23.85
C ASP A 68 -11.40 -20.77 24.45
#